data_AF-A0A1B4XGI1-F1
#
_entry.id   AF-A0A1B4XGI1-F1
#
_cell.length_a   1.000
_cell.length_b   1.000
_cell.length_c   1.000
_cell.angle_alpha   90.00
_cell.angle_beta   90.00
_cell.angle_gamma   90.00
#
_symmetry.space_group_name_H-M   'P 1'
#
loop_
_entity.id
_entity.type
_entity.pdbx_description
1 polymer ?
#
loop_
_entity_poly.entity_id
_entity_poly.type
_entity_poly.pdbx_seq_one_letter_code
_entity_poly.pdbx_strand_id
1 'polypeptide(L)'
;MVSSGGGHLAEALLAIEGVPLRATIVTLRLPHTEKTLQGVGWKRDYLINPHGDPLKYLLNAWQSFWLVVKHRPELVISTGAGMVIPTCLIAKVLGARLVFIETAARVNTPSRTGKFLYRFADEFYVQWEPLLKVYPKARHGGVLL
;
A
#
# COMPACT_ATOMS: atom_id res chain seq x y z
N MET A 1 -2.60 -1.90 -7.02
CA MET A 1 -2.12 -0.92 -6.01
C MET A 1 -3.07 -0.93 -4.82
N VAL A 2 -2.54 -0.94 -3.60
CA VAL A 2 -3.35 -0.85 -2.37
C VAL A 2 -2.83 0.24 -1.45
N SER A 3 -3.69 1.16 -1.01
CA SER A 3 -3.30 2.26 -0.13
C SER A 3 -4.46 2.69 0.78
N SER A 4 -4.14 3.28 1.93
CA SER A 4 -5.11 4.12 2.63
C SER A 4 -5.42 5.38 1.82
N GLY A 5 -6.50 6.09 2.16
CA GLY A 5 -6.85 7.36 1.51
C GLY A 5 -5.86 8.50 1.80
N GLY A 6 -6.10 9.66 1.18
CA GLY A 6 -5.31 10.88 1.41
C GLY A 6 -3.89 10.80 0.87
N GLY A 7 -2.91 11.29 1.64
CA GLY A 7 -1.51 11.40 1.22
C GLY A 7 -0.90 10.07 0.75
N HIS A 8 -1.23 8.95 1.41
CA HIS A 8 -0.69 7.65 1.01
C HIS A 8 -1.14 7.28 -0.42
N LEU A 9 -2.40 7.58 -0.77
CA LEU A 9 -2.92 7.33 -2.12
C LEU A 9 -2.25 8.22 -3.16
N ALA A 10 -2.03 9.51 -2.84
CA ALA A 10 -1.33 10.43 -3.72
C ALA A 10 0.11 9.96 -3.99
N GLU A 11 0.85 9.59 -2.94
CA GLU A 11 2.19 9.02 -3.05
C GLU A 11 2.21 7.75 -3.92
N ALA A 12 1.23 6.87 -3.73
CA ALA A 12 1.16 5.62 -4.48
C ALA A 12 0.94 5.85 -5.98
N LEU A 13 0.11 6.85 -6.33
CA LEU A 13 -0.15 7.21 -7.72
C LEU A 13 1.09 7.84 -8.38
N LEU A 14 1.80 8.70 -7.67
CA LEU A 14 3.04 9.31 -8.16
C LEU A 14 4.16 8.26 -8.33
N ALA A 15 4.29 7.32 -7.39
CA ALA A 15 5.30 6.26 -7.45
C ALA A 15 5.20 5.37 -8.70
N ILE A 16 4.03 5.33 -9.35
CA ILE A 16 3.76 4.49 -10.52
C ILE A 16 3.41 5.32 -11.76
N GLU A 17 3.53 6.64 -11.67
CA GLU A 17 3.30 7.54 -12.80
C GLU A 17 4.30 7.23 -13.93
N GLY A 18 3.81 7.16 -15.16
CA GLY A 18 4.63 6.82 -16.33
C GLY A 18 5.02 5.34 -16.44
N VAL A 19 4.69 4.48 -15.45
CA VAL A 19 4.93 3.04 -15.56
C VAL A 19 3.75 2.40 -16.32
N PRO A 20 3.98 1.66 -17.43
CA PRO A 20 2.92 1.08 -18.24
C PRO A 20 2.28 -0.15 -17.55
N LEU A 21 1.55 0.08 -16.47
CA LEU A 21 0.89 -0.94 -15.67
C LEU A 21 -0.62 -0.98 -15.95
N ARG A 22 -1.17 -2.18 -15.97
CA ARG A 22 -2.61 -2.38 -15.76
C ARG A 22 -2.82 -2.61 -14.27
N ALA A 23 -3.44 -1.64 -13.60
CA ALA A 23 -3.65 -1.71 -12.16
C ALA A 23 -5.14 -1.63 -11.80
N THR A 24 -5.48 -2.33 -10.71
CA THR A 24 -6.67 -2.06 -9.91
C THR A 24 -6.23 -1.32 -8.66
N ILE A 25 -6.97 -0.27 -8.30
CA ILE A 25 -6.76 0.50 -7.07
C ILE A 25 -7.67 -0.04 -5.98
N VAL A 26 -7.08 -0.42 -4.85
CA VAL A 26 -7.80 -0.82 -3.64
C VAL A 26 -7.55 0.22 -2.56
N THR A 27 -8.60 0.90 -2.10
CA THR A 27 -8.46 2.01 -1.13
C THR A 27 -9.69 2.18 -0.23
N LEU A 28 -9.72 3.23 0.60
CA LEU A 28 -10.88 3.57 1.42
C LEU A 28 -11.88 4.41 0.64
N ARG A 29 -13.17 4.13 0.84
CA ARG A 29 -14.26 4.92 0.27
C ARG A 29 -14.48 6.17 1.12
N LEU A 30 -13.79 7.25 0.76
CA LEU A 30 -13.88 8.55 1.43
C LEU A 30 -14.05 9.67 0.37
N PRO A 31 -14.73 10.79 0.68
CA PRO A 31 -14.95 11.87 -0.29
C PRO A 31 -13.67 12.42 -0.92
N HIS A 32 -12.58 12.52 -0.13
CA HIS A 32 -11.29 12.98 -0.63
C HIS A 32 -10.59 11.95 -1.52
N THR A 33 -10.75 10.64 -1.24
CA THR A 33 -10.21 9.57 -2.10
C THR A 33 -10.85 9.63 -3.48
N GLU A 34 -12.17 9.83 -3.57
CA GLU A 34 -12.85 9.95 -4.86
C GLU A 34 -12.35 11.14 -5.67
N LYS A 35 -12.07 12.28 -5.00
CA LYS A 35 -11.46 13.44 -5.65
C LYS A 35 -10.06 13.14 -6.17
N THR A 36 -9.20 12.51 -5.36
CA THR A 36 -7.84 12.13 -5.78
C THR A 36 -7.85 11.16 -6.97
N LEU A 37 -8.87 10.30 -7.05
CA LEU A 37 -9.03 9.35 -8.14
C LEU A 37 -9.77 9.92 -9.35
N GLN A 38 -10.22 11.17 -9.32
CA GLN A 38 -10.90 11.78 -10.46
C GLN A 38 -9.95 11.83 -11.68
N GLY A 39 -10.38 11.31 -12.82
CA GLY A 39 -9.54 11.20 -14.02
C GLY A 39 -8.64 9.96 -14.08
N VAL A 40 -8.51 9.19 -13.00
CA VAL A 40 -7.76 7.92 -13.02
C VAL A 40 -8.60 6.81 -13.68
N GLY A 41 -8.17 6.36 -14.86
CA GLY A 41 -8.88 5.38 -15.71
C GLY A 41 -8.84 3.92 -15.24
N TRP A 42 -8.34 3.65 -14.03
CA TRP A 42 -8.20 2.30 -13.50
C TRP A 42 -9.42 1.84 -12.70
N LYS A 43 -9.61 0.51 -12.64
CA LYS A 43 -10.65 -0.11 -11.81
C LYS A 43 -10.40 0.19 -10.33
N ARG A 44 -11.48 0.30 -9.56
CA ARG A 44 -11.45 0.68 -8.14
C ARG A 44 -12.24 -0.33 -7.33
N ASP A 45 -11.66 -0.79 -6.23
CA ASP A 45 -12.34 -1.52 -5.17
C ASP A 45 -12.05 -0.85 -3.83
N TYR A 46 -12.91 -1.11 -2.85
CA TYR A 46 -12.83 -0.47 -1.55
C TYR A 46 -12.67 -1.47 -0.42
N LEU A 47 -11.88 -1.09 0.59
CA LEU A 47 -11.69 -1.85 1.81
C LEU A 47 -12.39 -1.18 2.99
N ILE A 48 -12.83 -2.01 3.94
CA ILE A 48 -13.28 -1.55 5.26
C ILE A 48 -12.08 -0.97 6.01
N ASN A 49 -12.25 0.22 6.60
CA ASN A 49 -11.27 0.78 7.52
C ASN A 49 -11.46 0.17 8.92
N PRO A 50 -10.48 -0.57 9.45
CA PRO A 50 -10.62 -1.20 10.74
C PRO A 50 -10.54 -0.23 11.93
N HIS A 51 -10.00 0.99 11.77
CA HIS A 51 -9.88 1.99 12.86
C HIS A 51 -9.30 1.47 14.20
N GLY A 52 -8.50 0.39 14.17
CA GLY A 52 -7.94 -0.22 15.38
C GLY A 52 -8.82 -1.32 16.01
N ASP A 53 -10.02 -1.56 15.49
CA ASP A 53 -10.94 -2.60 15.96
C ASP A 53 -10.54 -3.98 15.42
N PRO A 54 -10.23 -4.97 16.29
CA PRO A 54 -9.85 -6.32 15.88
C PRO A 54 -10.89 -7.04 15.01
N LEU A 55 -12.19 -6.86 15.28
CA LEU A 55 -13.25 -7.50 14.50
C LEU A 55 -13.29 -6.94 13.08
N LYS A 56 -13.13 -5.63 12.95
CA LYS A 56 -13.06 -5.00 11.63
C LYS A 56 -11.78 -5.36 10.89
N TYR A 57 -10.68 -5.66 11.59
CA TYR A 57 -9.49 -6.24 10.96
C TYR A 57 -9.76 -7.65 10.41
N LEU A 58 -10.55 -8.48 11.08
CA LEU A 58 -10.97 -9.78 10.55
C LEU A 58 -11.86 -9.63 9.32
N LEU A 59 -12.83 -8.71 9.35
CA LEU A 59 -13.67 -8.40 8.19
C LEU A 59 -12.84 -7.84 7.01
N ASN A 60 -11.88 -6.95 7.29
CA ASN A 60 -10.95 -6.44 6.30
C ASN A 60 -10.07 -7.56 5.71
N ALA A 61 -9.62 -8.52 6.52
CA ALA A 61 -8.85 -9.67 6.06
C ALA A 61 -9.69 -10.58 5.16
N TRP A 62 -10.94 -10.85 5.53
CA TRP A 62 -11.87 -11.62 4.69
C TRP A 62 -12.13 -10.91 3.36
N GLN A 63 -12.43 -9.61 3.40
CA GLN A 63 -12.62 -8.82 2.18
C GLN A 63 -11.36 -8.79 1.31
N SER A 64 -10.19 -8.63 1.93
CA SER A 64 -8.89 -8.67 1.26
C SER A 64 -8.67 -10.00 0.56
N PHE A 65 -9.02 -11.11 1.20
CA PHE A 65 -8.93 -12.44 0.61
C PHE A 65 -9.73 -12.54 -0.69
N TRP A 66 -11.01 -12.15 -0.66
CA TRP A 66 -11.86 -12.17 -1.85
C TRP A 66 -11.34 -11.26 -2.96
N LEU A 67 -10.86 -10.07 -2.62
CA LEU A 67 -10.29 -9.14 -3.61
C LEU A 67 -9.04 -9.72 -4.27
N VAL A 68 -8.13 -10.31 -3.49
CA VAL A 68 -6.91 -10.92 -4.02
C VAL A 68 -7.24 -12.13 -4.89
N VAL A 69 -8.17 -12.99 -4.48
CA VAL A 69 -8.59 -14.16 -5.27
C VAL A 69 -9.31 -13.74 -6.56
N LYS A 70 -10.12 -12.68 -6.52
CA LYS A 70 -10.83 -12.12 -7.67
C LYS A 70 -9.89 -11.52 -8.71
N HIS A 71 -8.91 -10.73 -8.27
CA HIS A 71 -8.02 -9.99 -9.17
C HIS A 71 -6.72 -10.72 -9.51
N ARG A 72 -6.32 -11.71 -8.69
CA ARG A 72 -5.08 -12.48 -8.80
C ARG A 72 -3.86 -11.61 -9.19
N PRO A 73 -3.50 -10.63 -8.34
CA PRO A 73 -2.43 -9.71 -8.68
C PRO A 73 -1.09 -10.45 -8.76
N GLU A 74 -0.30 -10.17 -9.79
CA GLU A 74 1.11 -10.60 -9.86
C GLU A 74 2.02 -9.67 -9.06
N LEU A 75 1.59 -8.42 -8.86
CA LEU A 75 2.32 -7.37 -8.18
C LEU A 75 1.38 -6.54 -7.30
N VAL A 76 1.78 -6.32 -6.05
CA VAL A 76 1.14 -5.41 -5.11
C VAL A 76 2.11 -4.30 -4.74
N ILE A 77 1.72 -3.07 -5.08
CA ILE A 77 2.41 -1.84 -4.66
C ILE A 77 1.57 -1.20 -3.56
N SER A 78 2.20 -0.87 -2.43
CA SER A 78 1.54 -0.20 -1.31
C SER A 78 2.39 0.86 -0.64
N THR A 79 1.75 1.99 -0.34
CA THR A 79 2.24 3.06 0.54
C THR A 79 1.42 3.14 1.83
N GLY A 80 0.45 2.23 2.02
CA GLY A 80 -0.68 2.40 2.93
C GLY A 80 -0.40 2.11 4.41
N ALA A 81 -1.29 2.61 5.28
CA ALA A 81 -1.28 2.33 6.71
C ALA A 81 -1.87 0.93 7.04
N GLY A 82 -2.04 0.61 8.34
CA GLY A 82 -2.33 -0.75 8.83
C GLY A 82 -3.45 -1.54 8.14
N MET A 83 -4.45 -0.86 7.56
CA MET A 83 -5.53 -1.50 6.81
C MET A 83 -5.09 -2.28 5.55
N VAL A 84 -3.90 -2.00 5.00
CA VAL A 84 -3.40 -2.67 3.79
C VAL A 84 -2.67 -3.97 4.11
N ILE A 85 -2.35 -4.21 5.39
CA ILE A 85 -1.57 -5.36 5.83
C ILE A 85 -2.21 -6.67 5.38
N PRO A 86 -3.52 -6.93 5.60
CA PRO A 86 -4.11 -8.20 5.19
C PRO A 86 -4.05 -8.40 3.68
N THR A 87 -4.35 -7.37 2.88
CA THR A 87 -4.25 -7.45 1.41
C THR A 87 -2.84 -7.77 0.94
N CYS A 88 -1.83 -7.10 1.50
CA CYS A 88 -0.42 -7.31 1.13
C CYS A 88 0.04 -8.73 1.47
N LEU A 89 -0.25 -9.21 2.68
CA LEU A 89 0.15 -10.54 3.12
C LEU A 89 -0.56 -11.64 2.32
N ILE A 90 -1.87 -11.52 2.11
CA ILE A 90 -2.64 -12.53 1.39
C ILE A 90 -2.15 -12.63 -0.06
N ALA A 91 -1.93 -11.49 -0.71
CA ALA A 91 -1.36 -11.48 -2.06
C ALA A 91 0.03 -12.12 -2.10
N LYS A 92 0.88 -11.79 -1.12
CA LYS A 92 2.23 -12.37 -1.02
C LYS A 92 2.19 -13.89 -0.84
N VAL A 93 1.32 -14.41 0.02
CA VAL A 93 1.12 -15.85 0.25
C VAL A 93 0.60 -16.54 -1.02
N LEU A 94 -0.21 -15.85 -1.82
CA LEU A 94 -0.72 -16.35 -3.10
C LEU A 94 0.25 -16.14 -4.28
N GLY A 95 1.51 -15.75 -4.01
CA GLY A 95 2.58 -15.69 -4.99
C GLY A 95 2.83 -14.32 -5.63
N ALA A 96 2.08 -13.28 -5.24
CA ALA A 96 2.31 -11.93 -5.74
C ALA A 96 3.64 -11.37 -5.23
N ARG A 97 4.32 -10.58 -6.08
CA ARG A 97 5.44 -9.73 -5.64
C ARG A 97 4.90 -8.56 -4.82
N LEU A 98 5.53 -8.25 -3.69
CA LEU A 98 5.14 -7.16 -2.80
C LEU A 98 6.20 -6.06 -2.82
N VAL A 99 5.82 -4.88 -3.30
CA VAL A 99 6.59 -3.64 -3.24
C VAL A 99 5.93 -2.74 -2.20
N PHE A 100 6.67 -2.40 -1.15
CA PHE A 100 6.21 -1.45 -0.14
C PHE A 100 7.04 -0.17 -0.21
N ILE A 101 6.38 0.99 -0.16
CA ILE A 101 7.00 2.30 -0.18
C ILE A 101 6.63 2.98 1.14
N GLU A 102 7.61 3.24 1.99
CA GLU A 102 7.38 3.97 3.23
C GLU A 102 6.99 5.42 2.91
N THR A 103 5.97 5.92 3.61
CA THR A 103 5.45 7.29 3.39
C THR A 103 6.51 8.36 3.71
N ALA A 104 6.49 9.46 2.97
CA ALA A 104 7.34 10.63 3.17
C ALA A 104 7.15 11.24 4.57
N ALA A 105 6.01 11.01 5.22
CA ALA A 105 5.77 11.46 6.59
C ALA A 105 6.75 10.82 7.62
N ARG A 106 7.48 9.77 7.23
CA ARG A 106 8.48 9.11 8.07
C ARG A 106 9.89 9.48 7.65
N VAL A 107 10.47 10.47 8.34
CA VAL A 107 11.85 10.93 8.07
C VAL A 107 12.89 10.10 8.82
N ASN A 108 12.72 9.97 10.14
CA ASN A 108 13.72 9.35 11.02
C ASN A 108 13.22 8.07 11.71
N THR A 109 11.90 7.84 11.73
CA THR A 109 11.30 6.72 12.47
C THR A 109 10.41 5.87 11.57
N PRO A 110 10.47 4.54 11.67
CA PRO A 110 9.68 3.64 10.84
C PRO A 110 8.19 3.74 11.17
N SER A 111 7.30 3.56 10.18
CA SER A 111 5.88 3.33 10.51
C SER A 111 5.68 1.94 11.11
N ARG A 112 4.61 1.74 11.89
CA ARG A 112 4.28 0.41 12.43
C ARG A 112 4.02 -0.58 11.29
N THR A 113 3.33 -0.11 10.24
CA THR A 113 3.03 -0.90 9.05
C THR A 113 4.28 -1.23 8.25
N GLY A 114 5.13 -0.22 7.98
CA GLY A 114 6.39 -0.39 7.28
C GLY A 114 7.31 -1.37 8.01
N LYS A 115 7.49 -1.22 9.32
CA LYS A 115 8.29 -2.15 10.13
C LYS A 115 7.77 -3.59 10.06
N PHE A 116 6.45 -3.76 10.00
CA PHE A 116 5.83 -5.07 9.89
C PHE A 116 6.00 -5.66 8.49
N LEU A 117 5.64 -4.91 7.44
CA LEU A 117 5.69 -5.38 6.05
C LEU A 117 7.11 -5.49 5.49
N TYR A 118 8.09 -4.81 6.08
CA TYR A 118 9.50 -4.92 5.71
C TYR A 118 10.03 -6.36 5.72
N ARG A 119 9.46 -7.24 6.56
CA ARG A 119 9.84 -8.66 6.65
C ARG A 119 9.28 -9.50 5.50
N PHE A 120 8.26 -9.00 4.79
CA PHE A 120 7.50 -9.73 3.78
C PHE A 120 7.63 -9.13 2.39
N ALA A 121 8.01 -7.85 2.30
CA ALA A 121 8.20 -7.15 1.03
C ALA A 121 9.39 -7.72 0.26
N ASP A 122 9.19 -7.92 -1.05
CA ASP A 122 10.27 -8.27 -1.98
C ASP A 122 11.15 -7.07 -2.27
N GLU A 123 10.52 -5.91 -2.41
CA GLU A 123 11.19 -4.63 -2.54
C GLU A 123 10.60 -3.64 -1.55
N PHE A 124 11.47 -2.89 -0.90
CA PHE A 124 11.08 -1.88 0.07
C PHE A 124 11.77 -0.57 -0.28
N TYR A 125 11.00 0.48 -0.47
CA TYR A 125 11.50 1.81 -0.80
C TYR A 125 11.30 2.76 0.38
N VAL A 126 12.31 3.59 0.64
CA VAL A 126 12.25 4.69 1.60
C VAL A 126 12.52 6.00 0.87
N GLN A 127 11.85 7.06 1.31
CA GLN A 127 12.01 8.38 0.70
C GLN A 127 13.15 9.20 1.33
N TRP A 128 13.56 8.83 2.55
CA TRP A 128 14.59 9.52 3.32
C TRP A 128 15.76 8.60 3.63
N GLU A 129 16.99 9.05 3.36
CA GLU A 129 18.21 8.28 3.64
C GLU A 129 18.38 7.84 5.11
N PRO A 130 18.01 8.64 6.13
CA PRO A 130 18.11 8.20 7.54
C PRO A 130 17.36 6.89 7.83
N LEU A 131 16.28 6.60 7.10
CA LEU A 131 15.55 5.35 7.25
C LEU A 131 16.34 4.12 6.80
N LEU A 132 17.38 4.26 5.97
CA LEU A 132 18.24 3.13 5.59
C LEU A 132 18.98 2.54 6.79
N LYS A 133 19.19 3.34 7.86
CA LYS A 133 19.74 2.83 9.13
C LYS A 133 18.79 1.85 9.82
N VAL A 134 17.48 2.04 9.64
CA VAL A 134 16.43 1.18 10.22
C VAL A 134 16.05 0.05 9.26
N TYR A 135 16.12 0.31 7.96
CA TYR A 135 15.76 -0.59 6.88
C TYR A 135 16.96 -0.83 5.95
N PRO A 136 17.97 -1.62 6.38
CA PRO A 136 19.23 -1.77 5.64
C PRO A 136 19.10 -2.44 4.27
N LYS A 137 17.99 -3.13 3.99
CA LYS A 137 17.68 -3.75 2.69
C LYS A 137 16.79 -2.88 1.81
N ALA A 138 16.34 -1.73 2.33
CA ALA A 138 15.52 -0.82 1.55
C ALA A 138 16.36 -0.09 0.50
N ARG A 139 15.69 0.34 -0.57
CA ARG A 139 16.24 1.22 -1.59
C ARG A 139 15.77 2.65 -1.32
N HIS A 140 16.65 3.62 -1.53
CA HIS A 140 16.25 5.02 -1.50
C HIS A 140 15.60 5.39 -2.84
N GLY A 141 14.34 5.81 -2.79
CA GLY A 141 13.55 6.16 -3.98
C GLY A 141 13.39 7.66 -4.22
N GLY A 142 13.93 8.50 -3.32
CA GLY A 142 13.66 9.94 -3.33
C GLY A 142 12.29 10.30 -2.77
N VAL A 143 12.05 11.60 -2.61
CA VAL A 143 10.78 12.13 -2.09
C VAL A 143 9.80 12.34 -3.24
N LEU A 144 8.59 11.81 -3.09
CA LEU A 144 7.53 11.87 -4.11
C LEU A 144 6.63 13.11 -3.99
N LEU A 145 6.57 13.75 -2.81
CA LEU A 145 5.70 14.89 -2.50
C LEU A 145 6.44 16.07 -1.84
#